data_AF-A0A6A6PWN7-F1
#
_entry.id   AF-A0A6A6PWN7-F1
#
_cell.length_a   1.000
_cell.length_b   1.000
_cell.length_c   1.000
_cell.angle_alpha   90.00
_cell.angle_beta   90.00
_cell.angle_gamma   90.00
#
_symmetry.space_group_name_H-M   'P 1'
#
loop_
_entity.id
_entity.type
_entity.pdbx_description
1 polymer ?
#
loop_
_entity_poly.entity_id
_entity_poly.type
_entity_poly.pdbx_seq_one_letter_code
_entity_poly.pdbx_strand_id
1 'polypeptide(L)'
;MGTHPAAGHFTSLQDWKDNALGVANGFLSEPLKLTLVNVVGGGEQEWAFIELKADATCKNGMAYPQRYAWALKFDKKGIVVQATAYLDSALVQKCYDANS
;
A
#
# COMPACT_ATOMS: atom_id res chain seq x y z
N MET A 1 7.70 4.15 -12.30
CA MET A 1 7.03 3.10 -11.50
C MET A 1 8.08 2.41 -10.64
N GLY A 2 7.69 1.90 -9.47
CA GLY A 2 8.61 1.09 -8.64
C GLY A 2 8.99 -0.22 -9.34
N THR A 3 10.04 -0.88 -8.84
CA THR A 3 10.60 -2.11 -9.42
C THR A 3 10.50 -3.32 -8.48
N HIS A 4 9.64 -3.25 -7.45
CA HIS A 4 9.43 -4.33 -6.49
C HIS A 4 8.23 -5.22 -6.91
N PRO A 5 8.04 -6.41 -6.31
CA PRO A 5 7.07 -7.39 -6.81
C PRO A 5 5.60 -6.97 -6.73
N ALA A 6 5.28 -5.97 -5.90
CA ALA A 6 3.94 -5.40 -5.77
C ALA A 6 3.74 -4.10 -6.59
N ALA A 7 4.73 -3.69 -7.38
CA ALA A 7 4.63 -2.50 -8.22
C ALA A 7 3.78 -2.78 -9.47
N GLY A 8 2.92 -1.85 -9.84
CA GLY A 8 2.07 -1.99 -11.02
C GLY A 8 1.18 -0.77 -11.25
N HIS A 9 0.47 -0.78 -12.37
CA HIS A 9 -0.61 0.16 -12.66
C HIS A 9 -1.89 -0.66 -12.84
N PHE A 10 -2.83 -0.48 -11.92
CA PHE A 10 -4.03 -1.30 -11.82
C PHE A 10 -5.25 -0.43 -12.15
N THR A 11 -6.15 -0.97 -12.97
CA THR A 11 -7.33 -0.21 -13.46
C THR A 11 -8.62 -0.64 -12.77
N SER A 12 -8.57 -1.61 -11.85
CA SER A 12 -9.70 -1.99 -11.00
C SER A 12 -9.25 -2.32 -9.57
N LEU A 13 -10.18 -2.21 -8.62
CA LEU A 13 -9.93 -2.60 -7.22
C LEU A 13 -9.56 -4.08 -7.11
N GLN A 14 -10.18 -4.95 -7.91
CA GLN A 14 -9.92 -6.38 -7.89
C GLN A 14 -8.51 -6.69 -8.41
N ASP A 15 -8.12 -6.07 -9.51
CA ASP A 15 -6.77 -6.20 -10.10
C ASP A 15 -5.68 -5.75 -9.12
N TRP A 16 -5.89 -4.64 -8.40
CA TRP A 16 -4.98 -4.21 -7.32
C TRP A 16 -4.94 -5.21 -6.15
N LYS A 17 -6.09 -5.80 -5.78
CA LYS A 17 -6.16 -6.80 -4.70
C LYS A 17 -5.41 -8.08 -5.03
N ASP A 18 -5.62 -8.61 -6.24
CA ASP A 18 -5.02 -9.88 -6.67
C ASP A 18 -3.51 -9.74 -6.88
N ASN A 19 -3.06 -8.55 -7.26
CA ASN A 19 -1.64 -8.25 -7.49
C ASN A 19 -0.99 -7.60 -6.25
N ALA A 20 -0.97 -6.27 -6.16
CA ALA A 20 -0.18 -5.57 -5.15
C ALA A 20 -0.48 -5.99 -3.70
N LEU A 21 -1.76 -6.10 -3.34
CA LEU A 21 -2.14 -6.56 -2.00
C LEU A 21 -1.91 -8.07 -1.82
N GLY A 22 -2.16 -8.85 -2.86
CA GLY A 22 -1.93 -10.30 -2.90
C GLY A 22 -0.47 -10.66 -2.66
N VAL A 23 0.47 -9.92 -3.27
CA VAL A 23 1.91 -10.07 -3.05
C VAL A 23 2.27 -9.83 -1.58
N ALA A 24 1.78 -8.73 -0.99
CA ALA A 24 2.04 -8.43 0.43
C ALA A 24 1.48 -9.52 1.35
N ASN A 25 0.22 -9.89 1.15
CA ASN A 25 -0.42 -10.97 1.93
C ASN A 25 0.23 -12.35 1.68
N GLY A 26 0.93 -12.52 0.55
CA GLY A 26 1.69 -13.72 0.23
C GLY A 26 2.87 -13.95 1.17
N PHE A 27 3.58 -12.89 1.59
CA PHE A 27 4.74 -13.02 2.50
C PHE A 27 4.43 -12.66 3.97
N LEU A 28 3.29 -12.00 4.26
CA LEU A 28 2.90 -11.66 5.63
C LEU A 28 2.28 -12.85 6.38
N SER A 29 2.49 -12.89 7.70
CA SER A 29 1.92 -13.91 8.59
C SER A 29 0.42 -13.71 8.84
N GLU A 30 -0.05 -12.48 8.74
CA GLU A 30 -1.46 -12.08 8.80
C GLU A 30 -1.77 -11.13 7.63
N PRO A 31 -3.04 -11.00 7.21
CA PRO A 31 -3.43 -9.99 6.22
C PRO A 31 -2.94 -8.58 6.61
N LEU A 32 -2.46 -7.82 5.63
CA LEU A 32 -1.96 -6.46 5.81
C LEU A 32 -3.02 -5.57 6.50
N LYS A 33 -2.65 -4.98 7.64
CA LYS A 33 -3.48 -4.03 8.40
C LYS A 33 -2.81 -2.65 8.36
N LEU A 34 -3.48 -1.69 7.73
CA LEU A 34 -3.02 -0.30 7.65
C LEU A 34 -3.59 0.50 8.82
N THR A 35 -2.73 1.24 9.50
CA THR A 35 -3.10 2.19 10.55
C THR A 35 -2.89 3.60 10.03
N LEU A 36 -3.90 4.45 10.20
CA LEU A 36 -3.81 5.87 9.87
C LEU A 36 -2.82 6.59 10.78
N VAL A 37 -1.92 7.37 10.18
CA VAL A 37 -0.97 8.23 10.91
C VAL A 37 -1.39 9.69 10.78
N ASN A 38 -1.67 10.14 9.56
CA ASN A 38 -1.99 11.54 9.28
C ASN A 38 -2.79 11.68 7.98
N VAL A 39 -3.48 12.81 7.81
CA VAL A 39 -4.18 13.20 6.58
C VAL A 39 -3.88 14.67 6.29
N VAL A 40 -3.49 14.97 5.05
CA VAL A 40 -3.28 16.33 4.56
C VAL A 40 -4.13 16.54 3.31
N GLY A 41 -4.98 17.57 3.32
CA GLY A 41 -5.90 17.86 2.21
C GLY A 41 -7.21 17.06 2.28
N GLY A 42 -7.87 16.90 1.14
CA GLY A 42 -9.21 16.35 1.04
C GLY A 42 -10.32 17.35 1.40
N GLY A 43 -11.52 16.83 1.64
CA GLY A 43 -12.71 17.65 1.85
C GLY A 43 -13.14 18.35 0.57
N GLU A 44 -12.94 19.67 0.51
CA GLU A 44 -13.19 20.47 -0.70
C GLU A 44 -12.05 20.38 -1.72
N GLN A 45 -10.87 19.90 -1.30
CA GLN A 45 -9.73 19.72 -2.19
C GLN A 45 -9.83 18.40 -2.95
N GLU A 46 -9.49 18.45 -4.24
CA GLU A 46 -9.52 17.28 -5.14
C GLU A 46 -8.56 16.17 -4.69
N TRP A 47 -7.49 16.51 -3.97
CA TRP A 47 -6.46 15.60 -3.52
C TRP A 47 -6.35 15.54 -2.01
N ALA A 48 -6.08 14.34 -1.49
CA ALA A 48 -5.59 14.14 -0.13
C ALA A 48 -4.32 13.27 -0.15
N PHE A 49 -3.40 13.58 0.75
CA PHE A 49 -2.28 12.72 1.11
C PHE A 49 -2.58 12.04 2.44
N ILE A 50 -2.47 10.71 2.46
CA ILE A 50 -2.73 9.90 3.64
C ILE A 50 -1.44 9.20 4.04
N GLU A 51 -0.96 9.49 5.24
CA GLU A 51 0.15 8.76 5.84
C GLU A 51 -0.39 7.54 6.58
N LEU A 52 0.18 6.38 6.28
CA LEU A 52 -0.22 5.11 6.87
C LEU A 52 1.01 4.37 7.38
N LYS A 53 0.80 3.49 8.34
CA LYS A 53 1.80 2.51 8.76
C LYS A 53 1.22 1.10 8.81
N ALA A 54 2.07 0.10 8.64
CA ALA A 54 1.76 -1.28 8.96
C ALA A 54 2.94 -1.83 9.75
N ASP A 55 2.72 -2.12 11.03
CA ASP A 55 3.70 -2.81 11.87
C ASP A 55 3.27 -4.28 11.90
N ALA A 56 3.88 -5.11 11.03
CA ALA A 56 3.50 -6.50 10.82
C ALA A 56 4.70 -7.45 10.88
N THR A 57 4.44 -8.75 10.70
CA THR A 57 5.47 -9.80 10.70
C THR A 57 5.31 -10.66 9.45
N CYS A 58 6.41 -10.99 8.78
CA CYS A 58 6.45 -11.95 7.68
C CYS A 58 6.28 -13.40 8.17
N LYS A 59 5.96 -14.32 7.27
CA LYS A 59 5.77 -15.75 7.61
C LYS A 59 7.01 -16.39 8.24
N ASN A 60 8.21 -15.95 7.85
CA ASN A 60 9.48 -16.38 8.42
C ASN A 60 9.88 -15.67 9.73
N GLY A 61 9.00 -14.84 10.31
CA GLY A 61 9.27 -14.11 11.55
C GLY A 61 10.01 -12.77 11.38
N MET A 62 10.37 -12.38 10.14
CA MET A 62 10.98 -11.08 9.88
C MET A 62 10.00 -9.94 10.19
N ALA A 63 10.46 -8.89 10.86
CA ALA A 63 9.66 -7.69 11.10
C ALA A 63 9.40 -6.93 9.80
N TYR A 64 8.17 -6.43 9.62
CA TYR A 64 7.73 -5.62 8.49
C TYR A 64 7.18 -4.27 9.01
N PRO A 65 8.05 -3.31 9.38
CA PRO A 65 7.65 -1.98 9.87
C PRO A 65 7.41 -1.00 8.71
N GLN A 66 6.43 -1.28 7.88
CA GLN A 66 6.19 -0.54 6.64
C GLN A 66 5.55 0.84 6.88
N ARG A 67 5.88 1.79 6.03
CA ARG A 67 5.36 3.17 6.01
C ARG A 67 4.88 3.51 4.62
N TYR A 68 3.75 4.20 4.54
CA TYR A 68 3.15 4.59 3.28
C TYR A 68 2.79 6.07 3.27
N ALA A 69 2.86 6.67 2.09
CA ALA A 69 2.13 7.89 1.76
C ALA A 69 1.25 7.60 0.53
N TRP A 70 -0.05 7.77 0.66
CA TRP A 70 -1.01 7.58 -0.43
C TRP A 70 -1.50 8.92 -0.93
N ALA A 71 -1.25 9.23 -2.20
CA ALA A 71 -1.89 10.34 -2.89
C ALA A 71 -3.22 9.84 -3.48
N LEU A 72 -4.34 10.36 -2.99
CA LEU A 72 -5.68 10.00 -3.43
C LEU A 72 -6.34 11.19 -4.10
N LYS A 73 -6.89 10.95 -5.30
CA LYS A 73 -7.74 11.90 -6.02
C LYS A 73 -9.20 11.51 -5.84
N PHE A 74 -10.03 12.50 -5.52
CA PHE A 74 -11.46 12.34 -5.36
C PHE A 74 -12.22 13.00 -6.51
N ASP A 75 -13.33 12.40 -6.92
CA ASP A 75 -14.29 13.07 -7.79
C ASP A 75 -15.20 14.04 -7.00
N LYS A 76 -16.10 14.73 -7.71
CA LYS A 76 -17.06 15.67 -7.10
C LYS A 76 -18.05 15.04 -6.12
N LYS A 77 -18.14 13.70 -6.09
CA LYS A 77 -19.01 12.95 -5.17
C LYS A 77 -18.23 12.40 -3.97
N GLY A 78 -16.93 12.70 -3.87
CA GLY A 78 -16.06 12.19 -2.82
C GLY A 78 -15.61 10.75 -3.02
N ILE A 79 -15.69 10.21 -4.24
CA ILE A 79 -15.21 8.86 -4.57
C ILE A 79 -13.75 8.93 -5.01
N VAL A 80 -12.91 8.00 -4.50
CA VAL A 80 -11.53 7.86 -4.96
C VAL A 80 -11.51 7.37 -6.40
N VAL A 81 -10.93 8.17 -7.30
CA VAL A 81 -10.79 7.85 -8.73
C VAL A 81 -9.34 7.59 -9.15
N GLN A 82 -8.38 7.93 -8.29
CA GLN A 82 -6.97 7.63 -8.51
C GLN A 82 -6.28 7.46 -7.16
N ALA A 83 -5.39 6.47 -7.07
CA ALA A 83 -4.52 6.25 -5.92
C ALA A 83 -3.09 6.05 -6.41
N THR A 84 -2.13 6.66 -5.72
CA THR A 84 -0.70 6.39 -5.91
C THR A 84 -0.08 6.17 -4.55
N ALA A 85 0.49 4.98 -4.34
CA ALA A 85 1.14 4.61 -3.10
C ALA A 85 2.65 4.79 -3.22
N TYR A 86 3.23 5.53 -2.27
CA TYR A 86 4.65 5.56 -2.00
C TYR A 86 4.90 4.76 -0.72
N LEU A 87 5.90 3.90 -0.73
CA LEU A 87 6.24 3.02 0.39
C LEU A 87 7.69 2.59 0.34
N ASP A 88 8.19 1.93 1.39
CA ASP A 88 9.52 1.32 1.39
C ASP A 88 9.53 0.08 0.47
N SER A 89 9.87 0.30 -0.79
CA SER A 89 9.97 -0.73 -1.80
C SER A 89 11.10 -1.72 -1.54
N ALA A 90 12.17 -1.30 -0.88
CA ALA A 90 13.29 -2.16 -0.54
C ALA A 90 12.87 -3.18 0.54
N LEU A 91 12.08 -2.73 1.52
CA LEU A 91 11.48 -3.63 2.51
C LEU A 91 10.55 -4.66 1.86
N VAL A 92 9.72 -4.26 0.89
CA VAL A 92 8.88 -5.21 0.14
C VAL A 92 9.71 -6.26 -0.58
N GLN A 93 10.74 -5.85 -1.32
CA GLN A 93 11.62 -6.78 -2.03
C GLN A 93 12.28 -7.77 -1.07
N LYS A 94 12.87 -7.25 0.02
CA LYS A 94 13.53 -8.07 1.04
C LYS A 94 12.60 -9.11 1.66
N CYS A 95 11.37 -8.71 1.99
CA CYS A 95 10.40 -9.61 2.59
C CYS A 95 9.85 -10.64 1.59
N TYR A 96 9.68 -10.25 0.33
CA TYR A 96 9.31 -11.16 -0.74
C TYR A 96 10.38 -12.23 -0.95
N ASP A 97 11.63 -11.84 -1.20
CA ASP A 97 12.73 -12.77 -1.48
C ASP A 97 13.00 -13.74 -0.31
N ALA A 98 12.73 -13.32 0.93
CA ALA A 98 12.93 -14.13 2.12
C ALA A 98 11.75 -15.07 2.45
N ASN A 99 10.63 -14.99 1.73
CA ASN A 99 9.40 -15.76 1.96
C ASN A 99 8.77 -16.32 0.65
N SER A 100 9.45 -16.18 -0.48
CA SER A 100 9.07 -16.70 -1.80
C SER A 100 9.51 -18.14 -2.00
#